data_AF-A0A2E5CB57-F1
#
_entry.id   AF-A0A2E5CB57-F1
#
_cell.length_a   1.000
_cell.length_b   1.000
_cell.length_c   1.000
_cell.angle_alpha   90.00
_cell.angle_beta   90.00
_cell.angle_gamma   90.00
#
_symmetry.space_group_name_H-M   'P 1'
#
loop_
_entity.id
_entity.type
_entity.pdbx_description
1 polymer ?
#
loop_
_entity_poly.entity_id
_entity_poly.type
_entity_poly.pdbx_seq_one_letter_code
_entity_poly.pdbx_strand_id
1 'polypeptide(L)'
;MNVEEIKNKLTELAFERTTPFCYMCYQLCPNGRCEDCGSDDLMRHLDGVGVEYGTEWIVESILEEELEAIDLDDSFEQMIEDCYGTEVQIGFIKSDVSTAIKNLDPIAWDVAKGEYLDSLIEDVSIVEAGNGYYWKHELEAFLS
;
A
#
# COMPACT_ATOMS: atom_id res chain seq x y z
N MET A 1 -5.27 1.22 15.34
CA MET A 1 -5.25 2.57 14.75
C MET A 1 -6.41 2.70 13.76
N ASN A 2 -6.98 3.88 13.61
CA ASN A 2 -7.92 4.14 12.51
C ASN A 2 -7.15 4.54 11.22
N VAL A 3 -7.83 4.63 10.07
CA VAL A 3 -7.17 4.93 8.78
C VAL A 3 -6.47 6.30 8.80
N GLU A 4 -7.10 7.30 9.40
CA GLU A 4 -6.54 8.65 9.49
C GLU A 4 -5.27 8.68 10.35
N GLU A 5 -5.27 7.98 11.49
CA GLU A 5 -4.10 7.79 12.34
C GLU A 5 -2.94 7.09 11.61
N ILE A 6 -3.24 6.07 10.79
CA ILE A 6 -2.23 5.37 9.98
C ILE A 6 -1.62 6.34 8.96
N LYS A 7 -2.46 7.07 8.20
CA LYS A 7 -1.98 8.04 7.20
C LYS A 7 -1.16 9.17 7.82
N ASN A 8 -1.56 9.65 9.00
CA ASN A 8 -0.82 10.69 9.72
C ASN A 8 0.55 10.16 10.18
N LYS A 9 0.61 8.96 10.76
CA LYS A 9 1.88 8.34 11.16
C LYS A 9 2.81 8.07 9.98
N LEU A 10 2.29 7.62 8.84
CA LEU A 10 3.09 7.46 7.62
C LEU A 10 3.68 8.80 7.15
N THR A 11 2.90 9.88 7.25
CA THR A 11 3.36 11.24 6.94
C THR A 11 4.44 11.72 7.92
N GLU A 12 4.26 11.46 9.22
CA GLU A 12 5.27 11.77 10.24
C GLU A 12 6.57 11.00 9.97
N LEU A 13 6.47 9.70 9.68
CA LEU A 13 7.62 8.86 9.31
C LEU A 13 8.34 9.38 8.06
N ALA A 14 7.59 9.81 7.05
CA ALA A 14 8.16 10.42 5.84
C ALA A 14 8.95 11.70 6.16
N PHE A 15 8.47 12.52 7.09
CA PHE A 15 9.20 13.70 7.55
C PHE A 15 10.42 13.37 8.39
N GLU A 16 10.38 12.31 9.19
CA GLU A 16 11.51 11.84 9.98
C GLU A 16 12.63 11.25 9.11
N ARG A 17 12.27 10.53 8.04
CA ARG A 17 13.25 9.90 7.12
C ARG A 17 13.83 10.86 6.08
N THR A 18 13.32 12.08 5.97
CA THR A 18 13.79 13.05 4.98
C THR A 18 14.41 14.30 5.57
N THR A 19 15.34 14.88 4.83
CA THR A 19 15.95 16.16 5.18
C THR A 19 15.30 17.27 4.36
N PRO A 20 14.93 18.42 4.94
CA PRO A 20 14.45 19.55 4.15
C PRO A 20 15.51 20.01 3.13
N PHE A 21 15.08 20.42 1.95
CA PHE A 21 15.94 20.78 0.83
C PHE A 21 15.50 22.11 0.21
N CYS A 22 16.42 23.05 0.10
CA CYS A 22 16.15 24.32 -0.58
C CYS A 22 16.37 24.14 -2.08
N TYR A 23 15.28 24.17 -2.84
CA TYR A 23 15.36 24.09 -4.31
C TYR A 23 16.13 25.27 -4.93
N MET A 24 15.93 26.48 -4.38
CA MET A 24 16.54 27.71 -4.91
C MET A 24 18.07 27.76 -4.76
N CYS A 25 18.58 27.28 -3.61
CA CYS A 25 20.01 27.25 -3.32
C CYS A 25 20.64 25.88 -3.55
N TYR A 26 19.84 24.88 -3.91
CA TYR A 26 20.23 23.50 -4.18
C TYR A 26 21.06 22.88 -3.05
N GLN A 27 20.55 22.97 -1.81
CA GLN A 27 21.25 22.48 -0.62
C GLN A 27 20.30 21.94 0.45
N LEU A 28 20.83 21.04 1.29
CA LEU A 28 20.13 20.51 2.46
C LEU A 28 20.00 21.58 3.53
N CYS A 29 18.83 21.61 4.17
CA CYS A 29 18.42 22.62 5.14
C CYS A 29 17.90 21.94 6.42
N PRO A 30 18.73 21.17 7.16
CA PRO A 30 18.29 20.35 8.30
C PRO A 30 17.64 21.17 9.43
N ASN A 31 17.93 22.47 9.51
CA ASN A 31 17.36 23.38 10.49
C ASN A 31 15.95 23.90 10.11
N GLY A 32 15.37 23.45 8.99
CA GLY A 32 14.06 23.89 8.52
C GLY A 32 14.05 25.28 7.86
N ARG A 33 15.23 25.85 7.59
CA ARG A 33 15.39 27.12 6.85
C ARG A 33 16.71 27.12 6.09
N CYS A 34 16.70 27.68 4.89
CA CYS A 34 17.90 27.88 4.09
C CYS A 34 18.76 29.02 4.68
N GLU A 35 20.05 28.76 4.90
CA GLU A 35 20.97 29.76 5.47
C GLU A 35 21.34 30.86 4.46
N ASP A 36 21.29 30.56 3.16
CA ASP A 36 21.67 31.51 2.10
C ASP A 36 20.53 32.45 1.69
N CYS A 37 19.38 31.90 1.31
CA CYS A 37 18.24 32.69 0.83
C CYS A 37 17.19 32.97 1.92
N GLY A 38 17.32 32.35 3.10
CA GLY A 38 16.38 32.52 4.20
C GLY A 38 15.00 31.90 3.97
N SER A 39 14.81 31.12 2.90
CA SER A 39 13.55 30.43 2.60
C SER A 39 13.26 29.31 3.61
N ASP A 40 12.01 29.24 4.05
CA ASP A 40 11.41 28.17 4.86
C ASP A 40 10.45 27.29 4.03
N ASP A 41 10.28 27.60 2.75
CA ASP A 41 9.55 26.80 1.77
C ASP A 41 10.49 25.77 1.14
N LEU A 42 10.62 24.62 1.81
CA LEU A 42 11.61 23.59 1.50
C LEU A 42 10.94 22.32 0.97
N MET A 43 11.54 21.74 -0.06
CA MET A 43 11.24 20.38 -0.52
C MET A 43 11.72 19.35 0.50
N ARG A 44 11.40 18.08 0.28
CA ARG A 44 11.97 16.96 1.02
C ARG A 44 13.00 16.23 0.18
N HIS A 45 14.10 15.83 0.80
CA HIS A 45 15.15 15.02 0.19
C HIS A 45 15.22 13.67 0.91
N LEU A 46 15.07 12.59 0.13
CA LEU A 46 15.29 11.22 0.55
C LEU A 46 16.51 10.69 -0.20
N ASP A 47 17.55 10.30 0.55
CA ASP A 47 18.83 9.89 -0.03
C ASP A 47 18.66 8.66 -0.92
N GLY A 48 19.29 8.67 -2.10
CA GLY A 48 19.16 7.59 -3.09
C GLY A 48 17.84 7.54 -3.86
N VAL A 49 16.81 8.30 -3.46
CA VAL A 49 15.48 8.29 -4.10
C VAL A 49 15.22 9.57 -4.88
N GLY A 50 15.27 10.74 -4.24
CA GLY A 50 14.96 11.99 -4.94
C GLY A 50 14.68 13.19 -4.05
N VAL A 51 14.22 14.26 -4.69
CA VAL A 51 13.85 15.54 -4.07
C VAL A 51 12.56 16.06 -4.70
N GLU A 52 11.52 16.25 -3.89
CA GLU A 52 10.23 16.79 -4.32
C GLU A 52 9.45 17.37 -3.12
N TYR A 53 8.43 18.18 -3.40
CA TYR A 53 7.44 18.62 -2.43
C TYR A 53 6.48 17.48 -2.03
N GLY A 54 5.81 17.65 -0.89
CA GLY A 54 4.89 16.65 -0.36
C GLY A 54 5.60 15.46 0.29
N THR A 55 4.81 14.49 0.71
CA THR A 55 5.26 13.28 1.42
C THR A 55 4.79 11.99 0.78
N GLU A 56 3.88 12.09 -0.19
CA GLU A 56 3.22 10.95 -0.82
C GLU A 56 4.23 10.02 -1.50
N TRP A 57 5.17 10.60 -2.25
CA TRP A 57 6.24 9.84 -2.94
C TRP A 57 7.25 9.21 -1.96
N ILE A 58 7.42 9.81 -0.77
CA ILE A 58 8.28 9.26 0.29
C ILE A 58 7.58 8.07 0.95
N VAL A 59 6.28 8.22 1.26
CA VAL A 59 5.47 7.14 1.81
C VAL A 59 5.45 5.95 0.85
N GLU A 60 5.23 6.20 -0.45
CA GLU A 60 5.32 5.17 -1.49
C GLU A 60 6.68 4.46 -1.46
N SER A 61 7.78 5.21 -1.53
CA SER A 61 9.13 4.63 -1.52
C SER A 61 9.45 3.84 -0.25
N ILE A 62 8.98 4.28 0.93
CA ILE A 62 9.19 3.58 2.20
C ILE A 62 8.40 2.27 2.21
N LEU A 63 7.14 2.31 1.78
CA LEU A 63 6.27 1.14 1.79
C LEU A 63 6.75 0.09 0.79
N GLU A 64 7.21 0.49 -0.40
CA GLU A 64 7.79 -0.43 -1.39
C GLU A 64 9.09 -1.09 -0.92
N GLU A 65 9.87 -0.42 -0.07
CA GLU A 65 11.12 -0.97 0.48
C GLU A 65 10.88 -1.92 1.66
N GLU A 66 9.89 -1.62 2.51
CA GLU A 66 9.75 -2.25 3.82
C GLU A 66 8.57 -3.23 3.92
N LEU A 67 7.57 -3.11 3.02
CA LEU A 67 6.36 -3.93 3.02
C LEU A 67 6.04 -4.45 1.61
N GLU A 68 5.22 -5.50 1.55
CA GLU A 68 4.70 -6.05 0.30
C GLU A 68 3.23 -5.63 0.16
N ALA A 69 2.90 -5.00 -0.98
CA ALA A 69 1.51 -4.67 -1.28
C ALA A 69 0.71 -5.97 -1.50
N ILE A 70 -0.57 -5.96 -1.10
CA ILE A 70 -1.44 -7.12 -1.26
C ILE A 70 -1.66 -7.41 -2.74
N ASP A 71 -1.35 -8.64 -3.14
CA ASP A 71 -1.88 -9.20 -4.38
C ASP A 71 -3.36 -9.55 -4.18
N LEU A 72 -4.23 -8.73 -4.76
CA LEU A 72 -5.68 -8.87 -4.63
C LEU A 72 -6.24 -10.09 -5.37
N ASP A 73 -5.54 -10.58 -6.40
CA ASP A 73 -5.92 -11.82 -7.08
C ASP A 73 -5.63 -13.02 -6.18
N ASP A 74 -4.41 -13.11 -5.67
CA ASP A 74 -4.00 -14.21 -4.79
C ASP A 74 -4.80 -14.22 -3.48
N SER A 75 -5.05 -13.04 -2.90
CA SER A 75 -5.87 -12.91 -1.68
C SER A 75 -7.31 -13.41 -1.89
N PHE A 76 -7.91 -13.09 -3.04
CA PHE A 76 -9.25 -13.56 -3.36
C PHE A 76 -9.28 -15.07 -3.64
N GLU A 77 -8.28 -15.59 -4.35
CA GLU A 77 -8.15 -17.05 -4.58
C GLU A 77 -8.01 -17.81 -3.25
N GLN A 78 -7.20 -17.32 -2.33
CA GLN A 78 -7.06 -17.92 -1.00
C GLN A 78 -8.40 -17.93 -0.25
N MET A 79 -9.19 -16.86 -0.33
CA MET A 79 -10.52 -16.82 0.26
C MET A 79 -11.46 -17.87 -0.34
N ILE A 80 -11.41 -18.07 -1.67
CA ILE A 80 -12.18 -19.12 -2.35
C ILE A 80 -11.74 -20.51 -1.86
N GLU A 81 -10.44 -20.75 -1.74
CA GLU A 81 -9.90 -22.01 -1.22
C GLU A 81 -10.31 -22.26 0.23
N ASP A 82 -10.29 -21.24 1.08
CA ASP A 82 -10.70 -21.34 2.48
C ASP A 82 -12.19 -21.66 2.62
N CYS A 83 -13.02 -21.12 1.70
CA CYS A 83 -14.47 -21.32 1.69
C CYS A 83 -14.89 -22.68 1.12
N TYR A 84 -14.23 -23.12 0.05
CA TYR A 84 -14.71 -24.22 -0.80
C TYR A 84 -13.70 -25.38 -0.95
N GLY A 85 -12.50 -25.23 -0.41
CA GLY A 85 -11.38 -26.14 -0.60
C GLY A 85 -10.59 -25.85 -1.88
N THR A 86 -9.46 -26.54 -2.03
CA THR A 86 -8.54 -26.32 -3.15
C THR A 86 -8.90 -27.11 -4.41
N GLU A 87 -9.65 -28.21 -4.31
CA GLU A 87 -9.97 -29.07 -5.45
C GLU A 87 -11.45 -29.48 -5.45
N VAL A 88 -12.05 -29.45 -6.65
CA VAL A 88 -13.37 -30.00 -6.93
C VAL A 88 -13.28 -31.17 -7.91
N GLN A 89 -14.10 -32.20 -7.68
CA GLN A 89 -14.23 -33.35 -8.58
C GLN A 89 -15.56 -33.31 -9.34
N ILE A 90 -15.48 -33.36 -10.68
CA ILE A 90 -16.64 -33.47 -11.59
C ILE A 90 -16.50 -34.77 -12.38
N GLY A 91 -17.22 -35.82 -11.96
CA GLY A 91 -17.06 -37.15 -12.54
C GLY A 91 -15.65 -37.69 -12.31
N PHE A 92 -14.87 -37.83 -13.39
CA PHE A 92 -13.46 -38.26 -13.35
C PHE A 92 -12.46 -37.10 -13.50
N ILE A 93 -12.94 -35.86 -13.57
CA ILE A 93 -12.12 -34.65 -13.68
C ILE A 93 -11.88 -34.09 -12.29
N LYS A 94 -10.62 -33.78 -11.97
CA LYS A 94 -10.20 -33.01 -10.81
C LYS A 94 -9.71 -31.66 -11.28
N SER A 95 -10.18 -30.60 -10.65
CA SER A 95 -9.80 -29.22 -10.99
C SER A 95 -9.61 -28.43 -9.72
N ASP A 96 -8.67 -27.49 -9.77
CA ASP A 96 -8.63 -26.38 -8.83
C ASP A 96 -9.98 -25.62 -8.86
N VAL A 97 -10.46 -25.20 -7.69
CA VAL A 97 -11.77 -24.56 -7.53
C VAL A 97 -11.78 -23.19 -8.19
N SER A 98 -10.77 -22.36 -7.94
CA SER A 98 -10.66 -21.02 -8.52
C SER A 98 -10.63 -21.09 -10.04
N THR A 99 -9.80 -21.99 -10.59
CA THR A 99 -9.71 -22.28 -12.03
C THR A 99 -11.03 -22.79 -12.59
N ALA A 100 -11.74 -23.67 -11.87
CA ALA A 100 -13.03 -24.17 -12.31
C ALA A 100 -14.05 -23.03 -12.42
N ILE A 101 -14.14 -22.16 -11.41
CA ILE A 101 -15.08 -21.03 -11.40
C ILE A 101 -14.74 -20.04 -12.52
N LYS A 102 -13.47 -19.62 -12.65
CA LYS A 102 -13.01 -18.73 -13.74
C LYS A 102 -13.37 -19.24 -15.13
N ASN A 103 -13.29 -20.55 -15.35
CA ASN A 103 -13.62 -21.16 -16.64
C ASN A 103 -15.13 -21.32 -16.86
N LEU A 104 -15.90 -21.56 -15.81
CA LEU A 104 -17.35 -21.78 -15.89
C LEU A 104 -18.13 -20.47 -15.98
N ASP A 105 -17.75 -19.47 -15.18
CA ASP A 105 -18.37 -18.16 -15.12
C ASP A 105 -17.36 -17.06 -14.72
N PRO A 106 -16.59 -16.52 -15.68
CA PRO A 106 -15.61 -15.47 -15.42
C PRO A 106 -16.27 -14.15 -14.98
N ILE A 107 -17.53 -13.89 -15.37
CA ILE A 107 -18.24 -12.67 -14.98
C ILE A 107 -18.59 -12.75 -13.50
N ALA A 108 -19.13 -13.88 -13.04
CA ALA A 108 -19.39 -14.07 -11.62
C ALA A 108 -18.11 -14.02 -10.77
N TRP A 109 -17.00 -14.54 -11.29
CA TRP A 109 -15.69 -14.42 -10.65
C TRP A 109 -15.29 -12.96 -10.43
N ASP A 110 -15.32 -12.14 -11.49
CA ASP A 110 -14.91 -10.74 -11.41
C ASP A 110 -15.83 -9.92 -10.48
N VAL A 111 -17.14 -10.20 -10.49
CA VAL A 111 -18.10 -9.56 -9.57
C VAL A 111 -17.79 -9.94 -8.12
N ALA A 112 -17.61 -11.23 -7.83
CA ALA A 112 -17.33 -11.70 -6.48
C ALA A 112 -15.98 -11.18 -5.96
N LYS A 113 -14.96 -11.06 -6.82
CA LYS A 113 -13.68 -10.43 -6.48
C LYS A 113 -13.86 -8.96 -6.09
N GLY A 114 -14.66 -8.22 -6.85
CA GLY A 114 -15.00 -6.83 -6.53
C GLY A 114 -15.72 -6.70 -5.18
N GLU A 115 -16.74 -7.52 -4.94
CA GLU A 115 -17.47 -7.53 -3.67
C GLU A 115 -16.57 -7.89 -2.48
N TYR A 116 -15.64 -8.83 -2.66
CA TYR A 116 -14.63 -9.16 -1.65
C TYR A 116 -13.73 -7.97 -1.34
N LEU A 117 -13.19 -7.30 -2.36
CA LEU A 117 -12.35 -6.12 -2.17
C LEU A 117 -13.10 -5.01 -1.42
N ASP A 118 -14.33 -4.71 -1.84
CA ASP A 118 -15.18 -3.69 -1.21
C ASP A 118 -15.39 -4.04 0.27
N SER A 119 -15.66 -5.31 0.60
CA SER A 119 -15.82 -5.76 1.98
C SER A 119 -14.56 -5.57 2.83
N LEU A 120 -13.36 -5.83 2.28
CA LEU A 120 -12.10 -5.63 2.99
C LEU A 120 -11.84 -4.15 3.28
N ILE A 121 -12.23 -3.25 2.37
CA ILE A 121 -12.11 -1.80 2.52
C ILE A 121 -13.12 -1.30 3.57
N GLU A 122 -14.38 -1.74 3.49
CA GLU A 122 -15.44 -1.36 4.43
C GLU A 122 -15.12 -1.81 5.86
N ASP A 123 -14.62 -3.03 6.04
CA ASP A 123 -14.21 -3.56 7.34
C ASP A 123 -12.87 -2.99 7.83
N VAL A 124 -12.21 -2.16 7.01
CA VAL A 124 -10.89 -1.57 7.29
C VAL A 124 -9.85 -2.66 7.59
N SER A 125 -9.96 -3.79 6.89
CA SER A 125 -8.98 -4.88 6.96
C SER A 125 -7.74 -4.57 6.13
N ILE A 126 -7.94 -3.83 5.04
CA ILE A 126 -6.88 -3.30 4.17
C ILE A 126 -6.95 -1.77 4.14
N VAL A 127 -5.81 -1.14 3.88
CA VAL A 127 -5.70 0.31 3.77
C VAL A 127 -4.93 0.67 2.50
N GLU A 128 -5.47 1.61 1.74
CA GLU A 128 -4.79 2.23 0.60
C GLU A 128 -3.71 3.20 1.12
N ALA A 129 -2.46 2.94 0.74
CA ALA A 129 -1.30 3.76 1.07
C ALA A 129 -0.27 3.71 -0.07
N GLY A 130 0.36 4.85 -0.38
CA GLY A 130 1.23 4.95 -1.57
C GLY A 130 0.45 4.60 -2.84
N ASN A 131 0.92 3.59 -3.58
CA ASN A 131 0.34 3.11 -4.83
C ASN A 131 -0.40 1.76 -4.71
N GLY A 132 -0.62 1.25 -3.49
CA GLY A 132 -1.16 -0.09 -3.27
C GLY A 132 -2.05 -0.23 -2.03
N TYR A 133 -2.54 -1.46 -1.83
CA TYR A 133 -3.28 -1.86 -0.62
C TYR A 133 -2.37 -2.67 0.28
N TYR A 134 -2.45 -2.41 1.59
CA TYR A 134 -1.67 -3.12 2.59
C TYR A 134 -2.58 -3.62 3.70
N TRP A 135 -2.20 -4.73 4.34
CA TRP A 135 -2.96 -5.22 5.47
C TRP A 135 -2.83 -4.25 6.63
N LYS A 136 -3.95 -3.90 7.25
CA LYS A 136 -3.95 -2.95 8.36
C LYS A 136 -3.04 -3.40 9.50
N HIS A 137 -3.05 -4.69 9.83
CA HIS A 137 -2.25 -5.22 10.93
C HIS A 137 -0.74 -5.16 10.64
N GLU A 138 -0.32 -5.27 9.39
CA GLU A 138 1.08 -5.11 8.97
C GLU A 138 1.51 -3.65 9.06
N LEU A 139 0.67 -2.72 8.57
CA LEU A 139 0.90 -1.29 8.74
C LEU A 139 0.98 -0.89 10.22
N GLU A 140 0.10 -1.43 11.05
CA GLU A 140 0.12 -1.17 12.49
C GLU A 140 1.40 -1.70 13.16
N ALA A 141 1.87 -2.88 12.76
CA ALA A 141 3.12 -3.46 13.27
C ALA A 141 4.36 -2.68 12.77
N PHE A 142 4.30 -2.14 11.55
CA PHE A 142 5.36 -1.30 10.99
C PHE A 142 5.44 0.07 11.68
N LEU A 143 4.30 0.63 12.10
CA LEU A 143 4.17 1.97 12.69
C LEU A 143 4.13 1.98 14.24
N SER A 144 4.36 0.83 14.88
CA SER A 144 4.39 0.67 16.34
C SER A 144 5.77 0.93 16.91
#